data_AF-A0AAD8LUJ2-F1
#
_entry.id   AF-A0AAD8LUJ2-F1
#
_cell.length_a   1.000
_cell.length_b   1.000
_cell.length_c   1.000
_cell.angle_alpha   90.00
_cell.angle_beta   90.00
_cell.angle_gamma   90.00
#
_symmetry.space_group_name_H-M   'P 1'
#
loop_
_entity.id
_entity.type
_entity.pdbx_description
1 polymer ?
#
loop_
_entity_poly.entity_id
_entity_poly.type
_entity_poly.pdbx_seq_one_letter_code
_entity_poly.pdbx_strand_id
1 'polypeptide(L)'
;MSVSTPKLLPSSGKKSIHDVCHPLSCEEAALTTPSPELQNTSSSIGDKDLSLPNGTPVDTSSPASSSSLLNRLQLDDDLDGETRDLFVTVDDPKKHVSTMETYITYRVTTKTTRTEFDLPEYSVRRRYQDFDWLRNKLEDTQPTHIIPPLPEKFVVKGVVDRFSEEFVETRRKALDKFLKRIADHPVLSFNDNFNVFLSAKDLNSYKKQGMALLSKMGESVKYVTGGYKLRSRPLEFAAMGDYLDMFTQKLGTIDRIAQRIIKEQAEYLVELREYGPVYSNWASAEEELQEPLEGVSSCVANCSTALEELTEDMSEEFLPVFREYVLYIESMKNVLKKRDQVQAEYEAKLEAVAFRKEERPCAPTDVEKCQDRVECFNADLKADWDRWQNNKRQDFRLLLTGMADKNIQYYEKCLAAWESIIPLLQDKPDGKGEMPS
;
A
#
# COMPACT_ATOMS: atom_id res chain seq x y z
N MET A 1 29.42 -67.49 4.10
CA MET A 1 28.32 -66.52 4.35
C MET A 1 28.23 -65.61 3.14
N SER A 2 27.01 -65.39 2.67
CA SER A 2 26.65 -64.98 1.31
C SER A 2 27.15 -63.60 0.87
N VAL A 3 27.49 -63.54 -0.41
CA VAL A 3 27.63 -62.33 -1.23
C VAL A 3 26.27 -61.65 -1.39
N SER A 4 26.23 -60.33 -1.24
CA SER A 4 25.15 -59.51 -1.82
C SER A 4 25.70 -58.16 -2.30
N THR A 5 25.51 -57.95 -3.61
CA THR A 5 25.76 -56.74 -4.38
C THR A 5 24.75 -55.64 -4.05
N PRO A 6 25.11 -54.35 -4.13
CA PRO A 6 24.15 -53.26 -3.96
C PRO A 6 23.19 -53.16 -5.15
N LYS A 7 21.90 -52.97 -4.86
CA LYS A 7 20.80 -52.76 -5.83
C LYS A 7 20.99 -51.43 -6.59
N LEU A 8 20.89 -51.50 -7.92
CA LEU A 8 20.70 -50.38 -8.83
C LEU A 8 19.32 -49.72 -8.63
N LEU A 9 19.28 -48.40 -8.58
CA LEU A 9 18.06 -47.59 -8.69
C LEU A 9 17.57 -47.60 -10.16
N PRO A 10 16.24 -47.60 -10.41
CA PRO A 10 15.71 -47.61 -11.77
C PRO A 10 15.98 -46.27 -12.48
N SER A 11 16.50 -46.37 -13.70
CA SER A 11 16.62 -45.29 -14.67
C SER A 11 15.23 -44.72 -14.99
N SER A 12 15.00 -43.45 -14.65
CA SER A 12 13.90 -42.67 -15.22
C SER A 12 14.32 -42.27 -16.63
N GLY A 13 13.60 -42.80 -17.63
CA GLY A 13 13.85 -42.52 -19.04
C GLY A 13 13.71 -41.04 -19.36
N LYS A 14 14.62 -40.53 -20.21
CA LYS A 14 14.53 -39.18 -20.78
C LYS A 14 13.27 -39.09 -21.64
N LYS A 15 12.33 -38.21 -21.27
CA LYS A 15 11.26 -37.74 -22.18
C LYS A 15 11.77 -36.54 -22.96
N SER A 16 11.31 -36.40 -24.20
CA SER A 16 11.66 -35.30 -25.11
C SER A 16 11.10 -33.97 -24.58
N ILE A 17 11.79 -32.86 -24.81
CA ILE A 17 11.37 -31.51 -24.39
C ILE A 17 10.01 -31.11 -24.99
N HIS A 18 9.61 -31.73 -26.10
CA HIS A 18 8.30 -31.53 -26.72
C HIS A 18 7.12 -32.16 -25.95
N ASP A 19 7.39 -33.03 -24.96
CA ASP A 19 6.36 -33.72 -24.17
C ASP A 19 6.08 -33.03 -22.81
N VAL A 20 6.69 -31.87 -22.54
CA VAL A 20 6.45 -31.09 -21.32
C VAL A 20 5.31 -30.10 -21.57
N CYS A 21 4.10 -30.44 -21.12
CA CYS A 21 2.93 -29.57 -21.22
C CYS A 21 3.01 -28.40 -20.21
N HIS A 22 2.64 -27.20 -20.65
CA HIS A 22 2.59 -25.99 -19.82
C HIS A 22 1.51 -26.13 -18.73
N PRO A 23 1.76 -25.73 -17.46
CA PRO A 23 0.88 -26.00 -16.31
C PRO A 23 -0.49 -25.33 -16.34
N LEU A 24 -0.85 -24.60 -17.40
CA LEU A 24 -2.15 -23.96 -17.60
C LEU A 24 -2.90 -24.48 -18.84
N SER A 25 -2.42 -25.56 -19.48
CA SER A 25 -2.98 -26.06 -20.75
C SER A 25 -3.84 -27.33 -20.62
N CYS A 26 -4.17 -27.79 -19.41
CA CYS A 26 -5.16 -28.86 -19.23
C CYS A 26 -6.56 -28.26 -19.06
N GLU A 27 -7.38 -28.48 -20.08
CA GLU A 27 -8.76 -28.00 -20.25
C GLU A 27 -9.71 -28.33 -19.09
N GLU A 28 -10.72 -27.45 -19.02
CA GLU A 28 -12.11 -27.73 -18.68
C GLU A 28 -12.56 -29.15 -19.08
N ALA A 29 -12.53 -30.09 -18.14
CA ALA A 29 -13.44 -31.24 -18.13
C ALA A 29 -13.38 -31.94 -16.77
N ALA A 30 -14.38 -31.68 -15.93
CA ALA A 30 -15.03 -32.65 -15.02
C ALA A 30 -15.53 -31.96 -13.74
N LEU A 31 -16.72 -31.36 -13.80
CA LEU A 31 -17.61 -31.24 -12.64
C LEU A 31 -19.06 -31.46 -13.09
N THR A 32 -19.43 -32.73 -13.23
CA THR A 32 -20.83 -33.19 -13.24
C THR A 32 -21.12 -33.87 -11.92
N THR A 33 -21.85 -33.20 -11.01
CA THR A 33 -22.84 -33.83 -10.11
C THR A 33 -23.85 -32.78 -9.62
N PRO A 34 -25.10 -33.17 -9.32
CA PRO A 34 -26.27 -32.30 -9.41
C PRO A 34 -26.66 -31.65 -8.07
N SER A 35 -27.40 -30.55 -8.13
CA SER A 35 -28.15 -29.98 -6.99
C SER A 35 -29.61 -29.74 -7.38
N PRO A 36 -30.54 -29.79 -6.41
CA PRO A 36 -31.92 -30.21 -6.65
C PRO A 36 -32.84 -29.09 -7.11
N GLU A 37 -33.94 -29.54 -7.70
CA GLU A 37 -35.08 -28.82 -8.27
C GLU A 37 -35.63 -27.69 -7.40
N LEU A 38 -35.87 -26.53 -8.03
CA LEU A 38 -36.94 -25.61 -7.66
C LEU A 38 -37.65 -25.12 -8.92
N GLN A 39 -38.97 -25.06 -8.80
CA GLN A 39 -39.96 -25.10 -9.85
C GLN A 39 -40.10 -23.80 -10.67
N ASN A 40 -40.38 -24.01 -11.95
CA ASN A 40 -40.99 -23.12 -12.94
C ASN A 40 -41.93 -22.03 -12.39
N THR A 41 -41.83 -20.82 -12.96
CA THR A 41 -42.97 -20.11 -13.58
C THR A 41 -42.51 -19.11 -14.68
N SER A 42 -42.73 -19.53 -15.94
CA SER A 42 -43.24 -18.78 -17.11
C SER A 42 -43.03 -17.27 -17.29
N SER A 43 -42.37 -16.87 -18.39
CA SER A 43 -42.85 -15.95 -19.46
C SER A 43 -41.67 -15.66 -20.42
N SER A 44 -41.61 -16.23 -21.62
CA SER A 44 -42.21 -15.82 -22.91
C SER A 44 -41.76 -14.44 -23.42
N ILE A 45 -41.48 -14.40 -24.73
CA ILE A 45 -41.07 -13.28 -25.62
C ILE A 45 -39.54 -13.23 -25.79
N GLY A 46 -38.93 -13.42 -26.96
CA GLY A 46 -39.41 -13.61 -28.33
C GLY A 46 -38.21 -13.55 -29.28
N ASP A 47 -38.23 -14.37 -30.32
CA ASP A 47 -37.21 -14.50 -31.37
C ASP A 47 -36.83 -13.18 -32.04
N LYS A 48 -35.55 -13.06 -32.41
CA LYS A 48 -35.13 -12.44 -33.68
C LYS A 48 -33.75 -12.96 -34.11
N ASP A 49 -33.81 -13.84 -35.12
CA ASP A 49 -32.72 -14.15 -36.06
C ASP A 49 -32.01 -12.89 -36.56
N LEU A 50 -30.68 -12.95 -36.74
CA LEU A 50 -29.97 -12.37 -37.90
C LEU A 50 -28.56 -12.97 -38.03
N SER A 51 -28.46 -14.01 -38.86
CA SER A 51 -27.41 -14.31 -39.87
C SER A 51 -25.99 -13.73 -39.72
N LEU A 52 -25.01 -14.64 -39.62
CA LEU A 52 -23.61 -14.46 -40.04
C LEU A 52 -23.47 -14.49 -41.57
N PRO A 53 -22.39 -13.90 -42.11
CA PRO A 53 -21.57 -14.68 -43.05
C PRO A 53 -20.07 -14.64 -42.73
N ASN A 54 -19.37 -15.58 -43.37
CA ASN A 54 -18.06 -16.15 -43.05
C ASN A 54 -16.95 -15.70 -44.05
N GLY A 55 -15.68 -15.68 -43.60
CA GLY A 55 -14.42 -15.65 -44.40
C GLY A 55 -13.90 -14.25 -44.80
N THR A 56 -12.62 -13.85 -44.71
CA THR A 56 -11.31 -14.57 -44.76
C THR A 56 -10.18 -13.64 -44.19
N PRO A 57 -8.87 -14.00 -44.15
CA PRO A 57 -8.04 -13.88 -42.95
C PRO A 57 -6.88 -12.85 -43.00
N VAL A 58 -6.26 -12.61 -41.83
CA VAL A 58 -4.85 -12.20 -41.55
C VAL A 58 -4.41 -10.81 -42.05
N ASP A 59 -4.08 -9.87 -41.13
CA ASP A 59 -2.69 -9.48 -40.83
C ASP A 59 -2.54 -8.25 -39.89
N THR A 60 -1.55 -8.37 -39.00
CA THR A 60 -0.77 -7.30 -38.33
C THR A 60 -1.39 -6.43 -37.22
N SER A 61 -0.52 -6.20 -36.24
CA SER A 61 -0.67 -5.61 -34.91
C SER A 61 -0.73 -4.08 -34.91
N SER A 62 -1.32 -3.53 -33.83
CA SER A 62 -1.02 -2.17 -33.35
C SER A 62 -1.18 -2.11 -31.82
N PRO A 63 -0.16 -1.69 -31.05
CA PRO A 63 -0.21 -1.64 -29.58
C PRO A 63 -0.94 -0.39 -29.03
N ALA A 64 -1.73 0.32 -29.85
CA ALA A 64 -2.30 1.62 -29.48
C ALA A 64 -3.59 1.54 -28.62
N SER A 65 -4.04 0.36 -28.20
CA SER A 65 -5.35 0.21 -27.52
C SER A 65 -5.29 0.21 -25.99
N SER A 66 -4.13 0.02 -25.36
CA SER A 66 -3.99 0.04 -23.89
C SER A 66 -4.00 1.45 -23.30
N SER A 67 -3.46 2.44 -24.02
CA SER A 67 -3.44 3.85 -23.58
C SER A 67 -4.83 4.51 -23.58
N SER A 68 -5.75 4.08 -24.46
CA SER A 68 -7.10 4.65 -24.55
C SER A 68 -8.01 4.27 -23.36
N LEU A 69 -7.80 3.08 -22.78
CA LEU A 69 -8.55 2.63 -21.60
C LEU A 69 -8.00 3.28 -20.31
N LEU A 70 -6.68 3.50 -20.24
CA LEU A 70 -6.06 4.23 -19.13
C LEU A 70 -6.49 5.70 -19.10
N ASN A 71 -6.54 6.37 -20.27
CA ASN A 71 -7.04 7.76 -20.35
C ASN A 71 -8.52 7.88 -19.95
N ARG A 72 -9.37 6.87 -20.20
CA ARG A 72 -10.77 6.88 -19.75
C ARG A 72 -10.95 6.69 -18.24
N LEU A 73 -9.92 6.20 -17.55
CA LEU A 73 -9.92 6.01 -16.10
C LEU A 73 -9.30 7.20 -15.34
N GLN A 74 -8.64 8.10 -16.06
CA GLN A 74 -7.93 9.25 -15.52
C GLN A 74 -8.81 10.52 -15.45
N LEU A 75 -9.93 10.53 -16.19
CA LEU A 75 -10.85 11.67 -16.27
C LEU A 75 -11.67 11.96 -14.99
N ASP A 76 -11.67 11.05 -14.01
CA ASP A 76 -12.35 11.29 -12.73
C ASP A 76 -11.45 11.99 -11.68
N ASP A 77 -10.14 12.12 -11.90
CA ASP A 77 -9.16 12.60 -10.90
C ASP A 77 -8.80 14.09 -11.06
N ASP A 78 -8.98 14.68 -12.24
CA ASP A 78 -8.57 16.06 -12.54
C ASP A 78 -9.63 17.13 -12.19
N LEU A 79 -10.84 16.74 -11.79
CA LEU A 79 -11.91 17.67 -11.41
C LEU A 79 -11.71 18.33 -10.03
N ASP A 80 -10.75 17.85 -9.22
CA ASP A 80 -10.54 18.28 -7.83
C ASP A 80 -9.35 19.25 -7.64
N GLY A 81 -8.61 19.54 -8.72
CA GLY A 81 -7.45 20.43 -8.69
C GLY A 81 -7.80 21.91 -8.50
N GLU A 82 -8.94 22.35 -9.03
CA GLU A 82 -9.38 23.76 -8.97
C GLU A 82 -9.99 24.17 -7.62
N THR A 83 -10.31 23.22 -6.75
CA THR A 83 -10.97 23.44 -5.44
C THR A 83 -10.03 23.40 -4.24
N ARG A 84 -8.76 23.01 -4.42
CA ARG A 84 -7.79 22.91 -3.32
C ARG A 84 -7.19 24.29 -2.99
N ASP A 85 -7.26 24.66 -1.72
CA ASP A 85 -6.80 25.95 -1.19
C ASP A 85 -5.58 25.83 -0.25
N LEU A 86 -5.14 24.60 0.03
CA LEU A 86 -3.99 24.27 0.88
C LEU A 86 -3.19 23.12 0.27
N PHE A 87 -1.93 23.41 -0.10
CA PHE A 87 -1.01 22.46 -0.69
C PHE A 87 0.20 22.30 0.22
N VAL A 88 0.55 21.06 0.54
CA VAL A 88 1.68 20.72 1.40
C VAL A 88 2.59 19.70 0.73
N THR A 89 3.89 19.91 0.84
CA THR A 89 4.91 18.96 0.38
C THR A 89 5.99 18.77 1.43
N VAL A 90 6.51 17.54 1.52
CA VAL A 90 7.62 17.17 2.41
C VAL A 90 8.79 16.66 1.58
N ASP A 91 9.91 17.37 1.61
CA ASP A 91 11.08 17.08 0.78
C ASP A 91 12.42 17.43 1.48
N ASP A 92 13.52 17.38 0.72
CA ASP A 92 14.86 17.82 1.13
C ASP A 92 15.28 17.31 2.53
N PRO A 93 15.40 15.98 2.73
CA PRO A 93 15.88 15.44 4.00
C PRO A 93 17.31 15.93 4.28
N LYS A 94 17.54 16.45 5.50
CA LYS A 94 18.88 16.85 5.96
C LYS A 94 19.21 16.22 7.30
N LYS A 95 20.37 15.57 7.35
CA LYS A 95 20.99 15.04 8.56
C LYS A 95 21.69 16.15 9.33
N HIS A 96 21.35 16.28 10.60
CA HIS A 96 21.99 17.19 11.55
C HIS A 96 22.79 16.37 12.53
N VAL A 97 24.06 16.73 12.72
CA VAL A 97 24.96 16.10 13.69
C VAL A 97 25.34 17.16 14.71
N SER A 98 24.98 16.92 15.97
CA SER A 98 25.39 17.75 17.11
C SER A 98 26.17 16.90 18.11
N THR A 99 26.78 17.54 19.10
CA THR A 99 27.50 16.86 20.19
C THR A 99 26.60 15.95 21.04
N MET A 100 25.28 16.19 21.05
CA MET A 100 24.33 15.46 21.91
C MET A 100 23.40 14.53 21.14
N GLU A 101 23.04 14.86 19.89
CA GLU A 101 22.10 14.08 19.09
C GLU A 101 22.38 14.18 17.59
N THR A 102 22.13 13.09 16.87
CA THR A 102 22.03 13.07 15.40
C THR A 102 20.59 12.80 14.98
N TYR A 103 20.01 13.67 14.16
CA TYR A 103 18.61 13.57 13.72
C TYR A 103 18.44 14.07 12.27
N ILE A 104 17.31 13.72 11.65
CA ILE A 104 16.96 14.17 10.30
C ILE A 104 15.79 15.15 10.38
N THR A 105 15.88 16.20 9.57
CA THR A 105 14.78 17.15 9.33
C THR A 105 14.37 17.12 7.87
N TYR A 106 13.09 17.32 7.63
CA TYR A 106 12.49 17.46 6.31
C TYR A 106 12.06 18.91 6.13
N ARG A 107 12.15 19.42 4.91
CA ARG A 107 11.53 20.68 4.54
C ARG A 107 10.05 20.43 4.31
N VAL A 108 9.22 21.24 4.95
CA VAL A 108 7.77 21.26 4.75
C VAL A 108 7.45 22.56 4.05
N THR A 109 6.99 22.47 2.81
CA THR A 109 6.55 23.62 2.02
C THR A 109 5.04 23.65 2.02
N THR A 110 4.47 24.80 2.36
CA THR A 110 3.02 25.03 2.39
C THR A 110 2.70 26.17 1.44
N LYS A 111 1.74 25.97 0.53
CA LYS A 111 1.18 27.01 -0.33
C LYS A 111 -0.32 27.08 -0.11
N THR A 112 -0.86 28.27 0.09
CA THR A 112 -2.28 28.41 0.44
C THR A 112 -2.86 29.76 0.07
N THR A 113 -4.17 29.77 -0.17
CA THR A 113 -4.98 30.99 -0.38
C THR A 113 -5.86 31.30 0.84
N ARG A 114 -5.72 30.51 1.93
CA ARG A 114 -6.51 30.62 3.15
C ARG A 114 -6.12 31.83 3.99
N THR A 115 -7.11 32.49 4.60
CA THR A 115 -6.91 33.73 5.36
C THR A 115 -6.28 33.53 6.74
N GLU A 116 -6.27 32.30 7.26
CA GLU A 116 -5.61 31.94 8.53
C GLU A 116 -4.08 32.00 8.43
N PHE A 117 -3.55 32.17 7.21
CA PHE A 117 -2.13 32.23 6.90
C PHE A 117 -1.75 33.64 6.45
N ASP A 118 -0.83 34.26 7.17
CA ASP A 118 -0.34 35.62 6.88
C ASP A 118 0.47 35.72 5.58
N LEU A 119 0.99 34.59 5.09
CA LEU A 119 1.79 34.49 3.87
C LEU A 119 1.21 33.44 2.92
N PRO A 120 1.30 33.65 1.60
CA PRO A 120 0.83 32.66 0.62
C PRO A 120 1.70 31.39 0.58
N GLU A 121 2.93 31.47 1.11
CA GLU A 121 3.88 30.38 1.12
C GLU A 121 4.71 30.36 2.41
N TYR A 122 4.88 29.17 2.99
CA TYR A 122 5.77 28.90 4.12
C TYR A 122 6.73 27.77 3.76
N SER A 123 7.98 27.89 4.23
CA SER A 123 8.97 26.82 4.19
C SER A 123 9.61 26.66 5.56
N VAL A 124 9.28 25.57 6.25
CA VAL A 124 9.77 25.27 7.60
C VAL A 124 10.49 23.93 7.62
N ARG A 125 11.38 23.71 8.60
CA ARG A 125 12.01 22.40 8.81
C ARG A 125 11.38 21.69 10.00
N ARG A 126 11.11 20.39 9.85
CA ARG A 126 10.48 19.54 10.87
C ARG A 126 11.24 18.23 10.99
N ARG A 127 11.53 17.78 12.21
CA ARG A 127 12.03 16.42 12.49
C ARG A 127 10.85 15.48 12.69
N TYR A 128 11.08 14.17 12.57
CA TYR A 128 10.02 13.16 12.77
C TYR A 128 9.22 13.35 14.08
N GLN A 129 9.88 13.70 15.19
CA GLN A 129 9.22 13.97 16.48
C GLN A 129 8.25 15.18 16.45
N ASP A 130 8.41 16.11 15.50
CA ASP A 130 7.46 17.20 15.31
C ASP A 130 6.16 16.69 14.67
N PHE A 131 6.25 15.74 13.73
CA PHE A 131 5.09 15.08 13.14
C PHE A 131 4.36 14.23 14.19
N ASP A 132 5.11 13.49 15.02
CA ASP A 132 4.55 12.73 16.14
C ASP A 132 3.77 13.62 17.11
N TRP A 133 4.34 14.79 17.44
CA TRP A 133 3.63 15.80 18.24
C TRP A 133 2.34 16.27 17.57
N LEU A 134 2.37 16.58 16.27
CA LEU A 134 1.18 17.01 15.52
C LEU A 134 0.10 15.92 15.53
N ARG A 135 0.47 14.68 15.23
CA ARG A 135 -0.45 13.53 15.24
C ARG A 135 -1.13 13.38 16.59
N ASN A 136 -0.37 13.41 17.68
CA ASN A 136 -0.91 13.29 19.03
C ASN A 136 -1.85 14.47 19.35
N LYS A 137 -1.50 15.69 18.92
CA LYS A 137 -2.37 16.85 19.11
C LYS A 137 -3.68 16.74 18.34
N LEU A 138 -3.65 16.24 17.11
CA LEU A 138 -4.86 15.96 16.35
C LEU A 138 -5.73 14.88 17.02
N GLU A 139 -5.12 13.81 17.55
CA GLU A 139 -5.86 12.77 18.28
C GLU A 139 -6.50 13.26 19.59
N ASP A 140 -5.86 14.22 20.25
CA ASP A 140 -6.36 14.89 21.46
C ASP A 140 -7.51 15.85 21.14
N THR A 141 -7.35 16.70 20.13
CA THR A 141 -8.31 17.76 19.80
C THR A 141 -9.48 17.27 18.96
N GLN A 142 -9.28 16.22 18.16
CA GLN A 142 -10.28 15.67 17.25
C GLN A 142 -10.52 14.17 17.51
N PRO A 143 -11.04 13.79 18.68
CA PRO A 143 -11.17 12.38 19.09
C PRO A 143 -12.21 11.59 18.28
N THR A 144 -13.07 12.28 17.53
CA THR A 144 -14.13 11.69 16.69
C THR A 144 -13.67 11.28 15.30
N HIS A 145 -12.47 11.72 14.89
CA HIS A 145 -11.97 11.57 13.53
C HIS A 145 -10.82 10.56 13.42
N ILE A 146 -10.68 9.97 12.24
CA ILE A 146 -9.61 9.02 11.91
C ILE A 146 -8.35 9.82 11.54
N ILE A 147 -7.38 9.86 12.44
CA ILE A 147 -6.10 10.53 12.19
C ILE A 147 -5.20 9.60 11.37
N PRO A 148 -4.65 10.06 10.22
CA PRO A 148 -3.67 9.32 9.45
C PRO A 148 -2.50 8.81 10.31
N PRO A 149 -2.06 7.55 10.15
CA PRO A 149 -0.92 7.04 10.90
C PRO A 149 0.37 7.69 10.41
N LEU A 150 1.36 7.77 11.31
CA LEU A 150 2.74 8.06 10.91
C LEU A 150 3.44 6.75 10.61
N PRO A 151 4.44 6.74 9.70
CA PRO A 151 5.28 5.56 9.52
C PRO A 151 5.93 5.19 10.87
N GLU A 152 6.08 3.90 11.14
CA GLU A 152 6.57 3.42 12.43
C GLU A 152 7.88 4.09 12.85
N LYS A 153 8.04 4.26 14.17
CA LYS A 153 9.25 4.81 14.78
C LYS A 153 10.50 3.94 14.54
N PHE A 154 10.35 2.68 14.12
CA PHE A 154 11.38 1.67 14.31
C PHE A 154 12.11 1.19 13.05
N VAL A 155 13.44 1.38 13.14
CA VAL A 155 14.48 0.42 12.78
C VAL A 155 14.11 -0.97 13.33
N VAL A 156 13.78 -1.91 12.47
CA VAL A 156 13.63 -3.32 12.87
C VAL A 156 14.97 -3.76 13.47
N LYS A 157 14.97 -4.11 14.77
CA LYS A 157 16.00 -4.88 15.50
C LYS A 157 17.41 -4.93 14.84
N GLY A 158 18.06 -3.77 14.69
CA GLY A 158 19.46 -3.70 14.24
C GLY A 158 19.74 -4.04 12.76
N VAL A 159 18.71 -4.19 11.91
CA VAL A 159 18.89 -4.57 10.49
C VAL A 159 18.85 -3.37 9.54
N VAL A 160 18.18 -2.26 9.90
CA VAL A 160 18.05 -1.07 9.02
C VAL A 160 18.72 0.14 9.67
N ASP A 161 19.71 0.74 9.00
CA ASP A 161 20.29 2.01 9.46
C ASP A 161 19.23 3.12 9.32
N ARG A 162 18.84 3.75 10.43
CA ARG A 162 17.89 4.89 10.44
C ARG A 162 18.37 6.11 9.65
N PHE A 163 19.61 6.11 9.22
CA PHE A 163 20.23 7.13 8.39
C PHE A 163 20.55 6.64 6.97
N SER A 164 20.16 5.41 6.59
CA SER A 164 20.27 4.95 5.21
C SER A 164 19.37 5.80 4.31
N GLU A 165 19.83 6.05 3.09
CA GLU A 165 19.09 6.87 2.12
C GLU A 165 17.69 6.28 1.85
N GLU A 166 17.60 4.97 1.64
CA GLU A 166 16.35 4.21 1.47
C GLU A 166 15.35 4.46 2.61
N PHE A 167 15.79 4.36 3.86
CA PHE A 167 14.92 4.55 5.01
C PHE A 167 14.45 5.99 5.13
N VAL A 168 15.34 6.95 4.86
CA VAL A 168 15.02 8.37 4.89
C VAL A 168 14.03 8.74 3.81
N GLU A 169 14.17 8.20 2.61
CA GLU A 169 13.26 8.45 1.50
C GLU A 169 11.89 7.78 1.72
N THR A 170 11.87 6.52 2.16
CA THR A 170 10.62 5.82 2.53
C THR A 170 9.85 6.61 3.60
N ARG A 171 10.56 7.09 4.62
CA ARG A 171 9.96 7.93 5.66
C ARG A 171 9.48 9.26 5.09
N ARG A 172 10.24 9.93 4.23
CA ARG A 172 9.85 11.20 3.60
C ARG A 172 8.55 11.03 2.80
N LYS A 173 8.44 9.99 1.96
CA LYS A 173 7.22 9.65 1.20
C LYS A 173 6.01 9.49 2.13
N ALA A 174 6.17 8.75 3.22
CA ALA A 174 5.10 8.53 4.19
C ALA A 174 4.71 9.81 4.97
N LEU A 175 5.68 10.67 5.33
CA LEU A 175 5.40 11.96 5.97
C LEU A 175 4.71 12.95 5.02
N ASP A 176 5.10 12.96 3.74
CA ASP A 176 4.45 13.74 2.68
C ASP A 176 2.98 13.34 2.54
N LYS A 177 2.73 12.04 2.40
CA LYS A 177 1.37 11.49 2.33
C LYS A 177 0.55 11.81 3.58
N PHE A 178 1.14 11.68 4.77
CA PHE A 178 0.49 12.05 6.04
C PHE A 178 -0.01 13.51 6.05
N LEU A 179 0.84 14.48 5.67
CA LEU A 179 0.42 15.88 5.64
C LEU A 179 -0.63 16.15 4.55
N LYS A 180 -0.48 15.55 3.36
CA LYS A 180 -1.46 15.68 2.28
C LYS A 180 -2.83 15.16 2.71
N ARG A 181 -2.91 14.00 3.37
CA ARG A 181 -4.16 13.45 3.92
C ARG A 181 -4.81 14.38 4.95
N ILE A 182 -4.03 15.08 5.77
CA ILE A 182 -4.55 16.06 6.73
C ILE A 182 -5.02 17.33 6.01
N ALA A 183 -4.25 17.83 5.04
CA ALA A 183 -4.59 19.01 4.26
C ALA A 183 -5.88 18.81 3.44
N ASP A 184 -6.09 17.61 2.91
CA ASP A 184 -7.28 17.22 2.13
C ASP A 184 -8.51 16.93 3.02
N HIS A 185 -8.35 16.99 4.34
CA HIS A 185 -9.43 16.69 5.27
C HIS A 185 -10.23 17.97 5.62
N PRO A 186 -11.57 17.97 5.50
CA PRO A 186 -12.39 19.17 5.69
C PRO A 186 -12.39 19.71 7.13
N VAL A 187 -12.18 18.84 8.13
CA VAL A 187 -12.03 19.24 9.53
C VAL A 187 -10.58 19.38 9.97
N LEU A 188 -9.74 18.35 9.80
CA LEU A 188 -8.35 18.36 10.30
C LEU A 188 -7.48 19.46 9.68
N SER A 189 -7.74 19.88 8.43
CA SER A 189 -6.95 20.93 7.77
C SER A 189 -7.13 22.32 8.39
N PHE A 190 -8.18 22.54 9.19
CA PHE A 190 -8.43 23.80 9.91
C PHE A 190 -7.96 23.75 11.37
N ASN A 191 -7.28 22.69 11.79
CA ASN A 191 -6.81 22.57 13.17
C ASN A 191 -5.68 23.58 13.46
N ASP A 192 -5.79 24.32 14.55
CA ASP A 192 -4.78 25.31 14.95
C ASP A 192 -3.38 24.72 15.10
N ASN A 193 -3.26 23.49 15.64
CA ASN A 193 -1.96 22.84 15.80
C ASN A 193 -1.35 22.48 14.44
N PHE A 194 -2.18 22.18 13.44
CA PHE A 194 -1.73 21.95 12.06
C PHE A 194 -1.23 23.26 11.43
N ASN A 195 -1.98 24.35 11.57
CA ASN A 195 -1.57 25.67 11.09
C ASN A 195 -0.25 26.12 11.72
N VAL A 196 -0.08 25.94 13.04
CA VAL A 196 1.18 26.19 13.75
C VAL A 196 2.29 25.28 13.25
N PHE A 197 2.01 23.99 13.02
CA PHE A 197 2.99 23.06 12.47
C PHE A 197 3.49 23.48 11.07
N LEU A 198 2.64 24.03 10.22
CA LEU A 198 3.00 24.46 8.86
C LEU A 198 3.73 25.81 8.82
N SER A 199 3.41 26.73 9.74
CA SER A 199 3.85 28.13 9.65
C SER A 199 4.94 28.55 10.66
N ALA A 200 4.98 27.93 11.86
CA ALA A 200 5.82 28.43 12.95
C ALA A 200 7.33 28.22 12.70
N LYS A 201 8.15 29.27 12.84
CA LYS A 201 9.61 29.13 12.77
C LYS A 201 10.18 28.34 13.94
N ASP A 202 9.70 28.60 15.16
CA ASP A 202 10.07 27.85 16.36
C ASP A 202 8.88 27.09 16.95
N LEU A 203 8.76 25.81 16.59
CA LEU A 203 7.69 24.94 17.09
C LEU A 203 7.86 24.59 18.59
N ASN A 204 9.07 24.68 19.15
CA ASN A 204 9.31 24.28 20.54
C ASN A 204 8.67 25.22 21.55
N SER A 205 8.51 26.49 21.20
CA SER A 205 7.78 27.48 22.01
C SER A 205 6.33 27.04 22.26
N TYR A 206 5.62 26.62 21.22
CA TYR A 206 4.24 26.12 21.27
C TYR A 206 4.12 24.80 22.03
N LYS A 207 5.09 23.88 21.85
CA LYS A 207 5.15 22.62 22.60
C LYS A 207 5.22 22.87 24.12
N LYS A 208 6.01 23.85 24.56
CA LYS A 208 6.15 24.23 25.98
C LYS A 208 4.89 24.91 26.52
N GLN A 209 4.24 25.77 25.73
CA GLN A 209 2.99 26.44 26.13
C GLN A 209 1.86 25.44 26.37
N GLY A 210 1.73 24.42 25.53
CA GLY A 210 0.77 23.34 25.71
C GLY A 210 1.00 22.50 26.97
N MET A 211 2.25 22.25 27.35
CA MET A 211 2.58 21.55 28.60
C MET A 211 2.23 22.36 29.86
N ALA A 212 2.37 23.69 29.81
CA ALA A 212 2.02 24.58 30.91
C ALA A 212 0.49 24.62 31.17
N LEU A 213 -0.32 24.45 30.12
CA LEU A 213 -1.78 24.35 30.23
C LEU A 213 -2.23 22.95 30.68
N LEU A 214 -1.58 21.87 30.22
CA LEU A 214 -1.89 20.50 30.64
C LEU A 214 -1.61 20.26 32.14
N SER A 215 -0.60 20.92 32.71
CA SER A 215 -0.35 20.88 34.16
C SER A 215 -1.48 21.51 34.99
N LYS A 216 -2.31 22.37 34.40
CA LYS A 216 -3.50 22.97 35.03
C LYS A 216 -4.80 22.20 34.73
N MET A 217 -4.81 21.40 33.67
CA MET A 217 -5.93 20.54 33.27
C MET A 217 -5.84 19.11 33.86
N GLY A 218 -4.87 18.83 34.72
CA GLY A 218 -4.77 17.57 35.47
C GLY A 218 -5.94 17.32 36.43
N GLU A 219 -6.77 18.34 36.69
CA GLU A 219 -7.99 18.20 37.50
C GLU A 219 -9.27 17.94 36.68
N SER A 220 -9.28 18.23 35.36
CA SER A 220 -10.49 18.10 34.52
C SER A 220 -10.52 16.87 33.61
N VAL A 221 -9.42 16.10 33.51
CA VAL A 221 -9.39 14.79 32.83
C VAL A 221 -9.69 13.64 33.80
N LYS A 222 -10.33 13.92 34.95
CA LYS A 222 -10.92 12.90 35.83
C LYS A 222 -12.32 12.45 35.40
N TYR A 223 -12.86 13.01 34.32
CA TYR A 223 -14.09 12.52 33.69
C TYR A 223 -13.73 11.55 32.58
N VAL A 224 -13.51 10.27 32.94
CA VAL A 224 -13.84 9.01 32.24
C VAL A 224 -13.00 7.89 32.89
N THR A 225 -13.22 7.66 34.19
CA THR A 225 -12.89 6.40 34.86
C THR A 225 -14.14 5.79 35.51
N GLY A 226 -15.32 6.20 35.05
CA GLY A 226 -16.54 5.42 35.23
C GLY A 226 -16.51 4.27 34.22
N GLY A 227 -16.42 3.03 34.70
CA GLY A 227 -16.47 1.81 33.89
C GLY A 227 -17.84 1.57 33.27
N TYR A 228 -18.33 2.52 32.45
CA TYR A 228 -19.55 2.35 31.68
C TYR A 228 -19.34 1.23 30.67
N LYS A 229 -20.17 0.20 30.74
CA LYS A 229 -20.13 -0.93 29.81
C LYS A 229 -21.17 -0.71 28.73
N LEU A 230 -20.73 -0.64 27.48
CA LEU A 230 -21.62 -0.61 26.33
C LEU A 230 -22.50 -1.87 26.35
N ARG A 231 -23.82 -1.70 26.20
CA ARG A 231 -24.74 -2.85 26.16
C ARG A 231 -24.62 -3.62 24.86
N SER A 232 -24.77 -2.91 23.75
CA SER A 232 -24.64 -3.46 22.41
C SER A 232 -24.17 -2.38 21.45
N ARG A 233 -23.24 -2.74 20.57
CA ARG A 233 -22.80 -1.84 19.51
C ARG A 233 -23.87 -1.81 18.41
N PRO A 234 -24.28 -0.63 17.91
CA PRO A 234 -25.18 -0.56 16.76
C PRO A 234 -24.60 -1.33 15.57
N LEU A 235 -25.48 -1.96 14.79
CA LEU A 235 -25.11 -2.90 13.72
C LEU A 235 -24.10 -2.32 12.72
N GLU A 236 -24.25 -1.05 12.36
CA GLU A 236 -23.34 -0.35 11.45
C GLU A 236 -21.89 -0.27 11.96
N PHE A 237 -21.69 0.03 13.25
CA PHE A 237 -20.36 0.12 13.83
C PHE A 237 -19.80 -1.26 14.20
N ALA A 238 -20.67 -2.24 14.45
CA ALA A 238 -20.26 -3.64 14.57
C ALA A 238 -19.68 -4.13 13.23
N ALA A 239 -20.39 -3.88 12.13
CA ALA A 239 -19.92 -4.20 10.79
C ALA A 239 -18.61 -3.50 10.42
N MET A 240 -18.40 -2.25 10.83
CA MET A 240 -17.09 -1.57 10.69
C MET A 240 -15.98 -2.33 11.43
N GLY A 241 -16.24 -2.76 12.67
CA GLY A 241 -15.28 -3.56 13.46
C GLY A 241 -14.94 -4.89 12.78
N ASP A 242 -15.95 -5.65 12.37
CA ASP A 242 -15.79 -6.94 11.69
C ASP A 242 -15.02 -6.79 10.37
N TYR A 243 -15.33 -5.72 9.62
CA TYR A 243 -14.60 -5.39 8.39
C TYR A 243 -13.11 -5.12 8.68
N LEU A 244 -12.79 -4.32 9.70
CA LEU A 244 -11.42 -4.01 10.07
C LEU A 244 -10.64 -5.27 10.49
N ASP A 245 -11.27 -6.18 11.23
CA ASP A 245 -10.65 -7.45 11.61
C ASP A 245 -10.36 -8.34 10.41
N MET A 246 -11.34 -8.50 9.52
CA MET A 246 -11.16 -9.23 8.26
C MET A 246 -10.05 -8.59 7.41
N PHE A 247 -10.07 -7.25 7.30
CA PHE A 247 -9.11 -6.52 6.48
C PHE A 247 -7.68 -6.68 7.01
N THR A 248 -7.45 -6.58 8.33
CA THR A 248 -6.12 -6.87 8.92
C THR A 248 -5.64 -8.27 8.57
N GLN A 249 -6.50 -9.28 8.66
CA GLN A 249 -6.14 -10.67 8.33
C GLN A 249 -5.74 -10.84 6.85
N LYS A 250 -6.46 -10.17 5.94
CA LYS A 250 -6.14 -10.19 4.50
C LYS A 250 -4.83 -9.47 4.21
N LEU A 251 -4.61 -8.27 4.77
CA LEU A 251 -3.34 -7.55 4.60
C LEU A 251 -2.16 -8.36 5.14
N GLY A 252 -2.29 -8.98 6.31
CA GLY A 252 -1.25 -9.85 6.88
C GLY A 252 -1.02 -11.14 6.08
N THR A 253 -1.97 -11.56 5.25
CA THR A 253 -1.75 -12.68 4.32
C THR A 253 -1.00 -12.22 3.08
N ILE A 254 -1.37 -11.07 2.52
CA ILE A 254 -0.69 -10.48 1.37
C ILE A 254 0.76 -10.13 1.72
N ASP A 255 1.01 -9.50 2.88
CA ASP A 255 2.36 -9.17 3.34
C ASP A 255 3.27 -10.41 3.43
N ARG A 256 2.78 -11.51 4.03
CA ARG A 256 3.53 -12.78 4.10
C ARG A 256 3.82 -13.39 2.73
N ILE A 257 2.87 -13.32 1.80
CA ILE A 257 3.07 -13.83 0.44
C ILE A 257 4.09 -12.96 -0.29
N ALA A 258 3.96 -11.65 -0.22
CA ALA A 258 4.87 -10.70 -0.87
C ALA A 258 6.31 -10.84 -0.34
N GLN A 259 6.49 -10.95 0.98
CA GLN A 259 7.80 -11.21 1.58
C GLN A 259 8.40 -12.54 1.11
N ARG A 260 7.58 -13.57 0.95
CA ARG A 260 8.03 -14.85 0.39
C ARG A 260 8.47 -14.71 -1.06
N ILE A 261 7.71 -14.00 -1.89
CA ILE A 261 8.07 -13.74 -3.29
C ILE A 261 9.41 -12.99 -3.37
N ILE A 262 9.57 -11.90 -2.61
CA ILE A 262 10.82 -11.14 -2.55
C ILE A 262 11.99 -12.03 -2.16
N LYS A 263 11.80 -12.88 -1.14
CA LYS A 263 12.85 -13.81 -0.69
C LYS A 263 13.23 -14.81 -1.79
N GLU A 264 12.25 -15.46 -2.41
CA GLU A 264 12.49 -16.45 -3.48
C GLU A 264 13.12 -15.80 -4.71
N GLN A 265 12.72 -14.57 -5.08
CA GLN A 265 13.33 -13.80 -6.16
C GLN A 265 14.77 -13.39 -5.84
N ALA A 266 15.06 -12.97 -4.61
CA ALA A 266 16.42 -12.64 -4.18
C ALA A 266 17.33 -13.86 -4.18
N GLU A 267 16.84 -15.03 -3.73
CA GLU A 267 17.58 -16.30 -3.80
C GLU A 267 17.85 -16.70 -5.26
N TYR A 268 16.85 -16.59 -6.14
CA TYR A 268 17.01 -16.84 -7.57
C TYR A 268 17.99 -15.86 -8.24
N LEU A 269 17.97 -14.59 -7.86
CA LEU A 269 18.89 -13.57 -8.37
C LEU A 269 20.36 -13.92 -8.08
N VAL A 270 20.65 -14.48 -6.90
CA VAL A 270 22.00 -14.94 -6.55
C VAL A 270 22.43 -16.05 -7.51
N GLU A 271 21.59 -17.05 -7.76
CA GLU A 271 21.90 -18.12 -8.71
C GLU A 271 22.06 -17.58 -10.14
N LEU A 272 21.18 -16.68 -10.58
CA LEU A 272 21.21 -16.11 -11.93
C LEU A 272 22.52 -15.35 -12.20
N ARG A 273 23.06 -14.65 -11.18
CA ARG A 273 24.32 -13.91 -11.28
C ARG A 273 25.55 -14.79 -11.46
N GLU A 274 25.49 -16.05 -11.05
CA GLU A 274 26.61 -16.99 -11.25
C GLU A 274 26.76 -17.43 -12.71
N TYR A 275 25.68 -17.40 -13.50
CA TYR A 275 25.70 -17.85 -14.89
C TYR A 275 26.54 -16.93 -15.79
N GLY A 276 26.50 -15.61 -15.59
CA GLY A 276 27.27 -14.65 -16.39
C GLY A 276 28.78 -14.98 -16.41
N PRO A 277 29.45 -15.03 -15.24
CA PRO A 277 30.85 -15.44 -15.14
C PRO A 277 31.13 -16.83 -15.74
N VAL A 278 30.20 -17.79 -15.62
CA VAL A 278 30.36 -19.11 -16.24
C VAL A 278 30.42 -19.00 -17.78
N TYR A 279 29.52 -18.23 -18.38
CA TYR A 279 29.51 -18.02 -19.83
C TYR A 279 30.73 -17.22 -20.30
N SER A 280 31.15 -16.17 -19.60
CA SER A 280 32.36 -15.41 -19.97
C SER A 280 33.63 -16.24 -19.82
N ASN A 281 33.73 -17.06 -18.77
CA ASN A 281 34.86 -17.99 -18.62
C ASN A 281 34.87 -19.04 -19.74
N TRP A 282 33.71 -19.55 -20.13
CA TRP A 282 33.61 -20.48 -21.26
C TRP A 282 33.99 -19.80 -22.58
N ALA A 283 33.54 -18.56 -22.80
CA ALA A 283 33.91 -17.76 -23.96
C ALA A 283 35.44 -17.59 -24.07
N SER A 284 36.14 -17.41 -22.94
CA SER A 284 37.60 -17.30 -22.93
C SER A 284 38.36 -18.55 -23.37
N ALA A 285 37.70 -19.71 -23.36
CA ALA A 285 38.29 -21.00 -23.74
C ALA A 285 37.92 -21.45 -25.16
N GLU A 286 36.88 -20.87 -25.77
CA GLU A 286 36.33 -21.26 -27.07
C GLU A 286 36.43 -20.10 -28.07
N GLU A 287 37.47 -20.09 -28.92
CA GLU A 287 37.71 -19.00 -29.88
C GLU A 287 36.57 -18.83 -30.90
N GLU A 288 35.94 -19.92 -31.35
CA GLU A 288 34.87 -19.86 -32.37
C GLU A 288 33.50 -19.47 -31.81
N LEU A 289 33.28 -19.68 -30.51
CA LEU A 289 32.00 -19.40 -29.84
C LEU A 289 32.09 -18.21 -28.89
N GLN A 290 33.22 -17.52 -28.85
CA GLN A 290 33.49 -16.46 -27.89
C GLN A 290 32.40 -15.38 -27.90
N GLU A 291 32.10 -14.82 -29.08
CA GLU A 291 31.11 -13.72 -29.20
C GLU A 291 29.68 -14.17 -28.84
N PRO A 292 29.15 -15.30 -29.33
CA PRO A 292 27.89 -15.85 -28.86
C PRO A 292 27.84 -16.11 -27.34
N LEU A 293 28.90 -16.67 -26.75
CA LEU A 293 28.95 -16.98 -25.33
C LEU A 293 28.98 -15.71 -24.47
N GLU A 294 29.76 -14.69 -24.87
CA GLU A 294 29.74 -13.38 -24.20
C GLU A 294 28.39 -12.67 -24.35
N GLY A 295 27.74 -12.81 -25.52
CA GLY A 295 26.38 -12.34 -25.71
C GLY A 295 25.41 -12.96 -24.69
N VAL A 296 25.51 -14.27 -24.43
CA VAL A 296 24.64 -14.95 -23.46
C VAL A 296 24.95 -14.46 -22.04
N SER A 297 26.23 -14.29 -21.71
CA SER A 297 26.66 -13.69 -20.44
C SER A 297 26.02 -12.32 -20.20
N SER A 298 26.06 -11.44 -21.21
CA SER A 298 25.43 -10.12 -21.16
C SER A 298 23.90 -10.20 -21.04
N CYS A 299 23.24 -11.12 -21.76
CA CYS A 299 21.79 -11.31 -21.65
C CYS A 299 21.37 -11.71 -20.24
N VAL A 300 22.09 -12.67 -19.65
CA VAL A 300 21.86 -13.12 -18.26
C VAL A 300 22.08 -11.97 -17.28
N ALA A 301 23.14 -11.17 -17.46
CA ALA A 301 23.41 -10.00 -16.63
C ALA A 301 22.25 -8.98 -16.70
N ASN A 302 21.76 -8.66 -17.90
CA ASN A 302 20.62 -7.76 -18.09
C ASN A 302 19.33 -8.29 -17.44
N CYS A 303 19.05 -9.59 -17.58
CA CYS A 303 17.90 -10.23 -16.90
C CYS A 303 18.04 -10.16 -15.38
N SER A 304 19.26 -10.34 -14.86
CA SER A 304 19.54 -10.25 -13.42
C SER A 304 19.29 -8.84 -12.87
N THR A 305 19.73 -7.80 -13.59
CA THR A 305 19.45 -6.40 -13.21
C THR A 305 17.96 -6.11 -13.25
N ALA A 306 17.24 -6.57 -14.27
CA ALA A 306 15.80 -6.38 -14.36
C ALA A 306 15.05 -7.07 -13.19
N LEU A 307 15.49 -8.26 -12.77
CA LEU A 307 14.91 -8.97 -11.62
C LEU A 307 15.23 -8.26 -10.29
N GLU A 308 16.44 -7.72 -10.14
CA GLU A 308 16.82 -6.92 -8.97
C GLU A 308 15.92 -5.70 -8.82
N GLU A 309 15.74 -4.92 -9.89
CA GLU A 309 14.84 -3.76 -9.90
C GLU A 309 13.39 -4.13 -9.52
N LEU A 310 12.86 -5.23 -10.07
CA LEU A 310 11.51 -5.71 -9.73
C LEU A 310 11.40 -6.11 -8.24
N THR A 311 12.44 -6.74 -7.70
CA THR A 311 12.49 -7.17 -6.31
C THR A 311 12.58 -5.98 -5.35
N GLU A 312 13.39 -4.97 -5.71
CA GLU A 312 13.50 -3.69 -4.99
C GLU A 312 12.16 -2.93 -5.01
N ASP A 313 11.51 -2.80 -6.17
CA ASP A 313 10.18 -2.17 -6.31
C ASP A 313 9.14 -2.84 -5.40
N MET A 314 9.12 -4.18 -5.34
CA MET A 314 8.24 -4.93 -4.43
C MET A 314 8.52 -4.65 -2.95
N SER A 315 9.79 -4.44 -2.58
CA SER A 315 10.19 -4.15 -1.21
C SER A 315 9.89 -2.70 -0.81
N GLU A 316 10.20 -1.74 -1.68
CA GLU A 316 10.22 -0.31 -1.39
C GLU A 316 8.91 0.42 -1.72
N GLU A 317 8.12 -0.08 -2.66
CA GLU A 317 6.86 0.56 -3.07
C GLU A 317 5.65 -0.26 -2.64
N PHE A 318 5.68 -1.58 -2.86
CA PHE A 318 4.52 -2.43 -2.62
C PHE A 318 4.25 -2.68 -1.12
N LEU A 319 5.22 -3.26 -0.40
CA LEU A 319 5.06 -3.60 1.02
C LEU A 319 4.71 -2.42 1.95
N PRO A 320 5.31 -1.22 1.79
CA PRO A 320 5.03 -0.11 2.71
C PRO A 320 3.58 0.34 2.72
N VAL A 321 2.86 0.25 1.59
CA VAL A 321 1.44 0.60 1.53
C VAL A 321 0.60 -0.33 2.40
N PHE A 322 0.86 -1.64 2.39
CA PHE A 322 0.14 -2.58 3.26
C PHE A 322 0.39 -2.29 4.74
N ARG A 323 1.64 -2.01 5.11
CA ARG A 323 2.02 -1.64 6.48
C ARG A 323 1.33 -0.35 6.93
N GLU A 324 1.24 0.65 6.05
CA GLU A 324 0.48 1.88 6.32
C GLU A 324 -0.99 1.58 6.60
N TYR A 325 -1.64 0.73 5.79
CA TYR A 325 -3.05 0.38 6.01
C TYR A 325 -3.28 -0.47 7.27
N VAL A 326 -2.30 -1.27 7.71
CA VAL A 326 -2.36 -1.91 9.03
C VAL A 326 -2.39 -0.87 10.15
N LEU A 327 -1.54 0.16 10.08
CA LEU A 327 -1.54 1.26 11.06
C LEU A 327 -2.83 2.09 11.02
N TYR A 328 -3.43 2.28 9.83
CA TYR A 328 -4.75 2.89 9.72
C TYR A 328 -5.81 2.09 10.47
N ILE A 329 -5.80 0.76 10.35
CA ILE A 329 -6.77 -0.09 11.05
C ILE A 329 -6.65 0.09 12.56
N GLU A 330 -5.43 0.22 13.11
CA GLU A 330 -5.23 0.51 14.53
C GLU A 330 -5.83 1.87 14.93
N SER A 331 -5.59 2.92 14.12
CA SER A 331 -6.19 4.25 14.32
C SER A 331 -7.72 4.17 14.34
N MET A 332 -8.31 3.48 13.36
CA MET A 332 -9.77 3.32 13.22
C MET A 332 -10.38 2.52 14.38
N LYS A 333 -9.72 1.45 14.83
CA LYS A 333 -10.13 0.68 16.01
C LYS A 333 -10.11 1.52 17.28
N ASN A 334 -9.13 2.41 17.42
CA ASN A 334 -9.06 3.34 18.54
C ASN A 334 -10.22 4.34 18.53
N VAL A 335 -10.57 4.89 17.36
CA VAL A 335 -11.72 5.80 17.21
C VAL A 335 -13.04 5.07 17.51
N LEU A 336 -13.23 3.85 17.01
CA LEU A 336 -14.39 3.02 17.35
C LEU A 336 -14.50 2.76 18.86
N LYS A 337 -13.38 2.49 19.54
CA LYS A 337 -13.34 2.32 21.00
C LYS A 337 -13.72 3.61 21.74
N LYS A 338 -13.24 4.77 21.29
CA LYS A 338 -13.62 6.08 21.85
C LYS A 338 -15.12 6.34 21.64
N ARG A 339 -15.66 6.02 20.46
CA ARG A 339 -17.09 6.12 20.15
C ARG A 339 -17.93 5.28 21.10
N ASP A 340 -17.53 4.02 21.33
CA ASP A 340 -18.22 3.11 22.24
C ASP A 340 -18.23 3.63 23.68
N GLN A 341 -17.16 4.29 24.12
CA GLN A 341 -17.10 4.91 25.44
C GLN A 341 -18.09 6.08 25.58
N VAL A 342 -18.25 6.91 24.54
CA VAL A 342 -19.21 8.02 24.52
C VAL A 342 -20.64 7.50 24.48
N GLN A 343 -20.91 6.43 23.70
CA GLN A 343 -22.20 5.75 23.69
C GLN A 343 -22.55 5.15 25.06
N ALA A 344 -21.60 4.47 25.71
CA ALA A 344 -21.83 3.87 27.03
C ALA A 344 -22.12 4.94 28.10
N GLU A 345 -21.48 6.11 28.01
CA GLU A 345 -21.78 7.26 28.87
C GLU A 345 -23.22 7.76 28.67
N TYR A 346 -23.66 7.88 27.40
CA TYR A 346 -25.03 8.28 27.07
C TYR A 346 -26.07 7.28 27.60
N GLU A 347 -25.89 5.98 27.35
CA GLU A 347 -26.79 4.92 27.82
C GLU A 347 -26.94 4.92 29.34
N ALA A 348 -25.83 5.09 30.07
CA ALA A 348 -25.84 5.12 31.53
C ALA A 348 -26.58 6.36 32.08
N LYS A 349 -26.39 7.53 31.47
CA LYS A 349 -27.12 8.74 31.88
C LYS A 349 -28.61 8.66 31.55
N LEU A 350 -28.96 8.10 30.40
CA LEU A 350 -30.34 7.87 29.98
C LEU A 350 -31.05 6.93 30.97
N GLU A 351 -30.41 5.83 31.35
CA GLU A 351 -30.93 4.90 32.36
C GLU A 351 -31.09 5.55 33.74
N ALA A 352 -30.10 6.33 34.18
CA ALA A 352 -30.18 7.03 35.45
C ALA A 352 -31.36 8.02 35.49
N VAL A 353 -31.71 8.66 34.37
CA VAL A 353 -32.90 9.51 34.27
C VAL A 353 -34.19 8.69 34.22
N ALA A 354 -34.20 7.55 33.54
CA ALA A 354 -35.35 6.65 33.51
C ALA A 354 -35.70 6.15 34.92
N PHE A 355 -34.70 5.80 35.73
CA PHE A 355 -34.88 5.41 37.13
C PHE A 355 -35.37 6.58 38.01
N ARG A 356 -34.84 7.80 37.83
CA ARG A 356 -35.23 8.99 38.60
C ARG A 356 -36.62 9.57 38.25
N LYS A 357 -37.18 9.23 37.09
CA LYS A 357 -38.56 9.62 36.73
C LYS A 357 -39.61 9.05 37.68
N GLU A 358 -39.26 8.07 38.53
CA GLU A 358 -40.10 7.61 39.64
C GLU A 358 -40.13 8.58 40.84
N GLU A 359 -39.21 9.58 40.94
CA GLU A 359 -39.11 10.46 42.13
C GLU A 359 -39.15 11.99 41.90
N ARG A 360 -38.83 12.57 40.71
CA ARG A 360 -39.12 13.98 40.31
C ARG A 360 -38.53 14.35 38.92
N PRO A 361 -39.09 15.32 38.18
CA PRO A 361 -38.64 15.68 36.84
C PRO A 361 -37.58 16.80 36.86
N CYS A 362 -36.30 16.47 37.05
CA CYS A 362 -35.21 17.42 36.80
C CYS A 362 -33.89 16.69 36.51
N ALA A 363 -33.68 16.27 35.25
CA ALA A 363 -32.36 16.12 34.61
C ALA A 363 -32.41 15.84 33.07
N PRO A 364 -33.17 16.56 32.21
CA PRO A 364 -33.19 16.29 30.76
C PRO A 364 -31.91 16.77 30.03
N THR A 365 -31.36 17.91 30.44
CA THR A 365 -30.32 18.63 29.67
C THR A 365 -28.98 17.91 29.57
N ASP A 366 -28.58 17.12 30.58
CA ASP A 366 -27.31 16.37 30.54
C ASP A 366 -27.40 15.12 29.64
N VAL A 367 -28.60 14.55 29.50
CA VAL A 367 -28.86 13.45 28.57
C VAL A 367 -28.86 13.97 27.14
N GLU A 368 -29.51 15.11 26.88
CA GLU A 368 -29.51 15.80 25.58
C GLU A 368 -28.07 16.12 25.13
N LYS A 369 -27.23 16.73 25.98
CA LYS A 369 -25.83 16.99 25.64
C LYS A 369 -25.03 15.72 25.32
N CYS A 370 -25.29 14.62 26.03
CA CYS A 370 -24.63 13.34 25.74
C CYS A 370 -25.15 12.73 24.44
N GLN A 371 -26.43 12.88 24.13
CA GLN A 371 -27.01 12.48 22.86
C GLN A 371 -26.36 13.24 21.70
N ASP A 372 -26.30 14.57 21.78
CA ASP A 372 -25.66 15.42 20.76
C ASP A 372 -24.21 14.99 20.52
N ARG A 373 -23.45 14.73 21.60
CA ARG A 373 -22.07 14.23 21.51
C ARG A 373 -21.97 12.90 20.78
N VAL A 374 -22.87 11.94 21.05
CA VAL A 374 -22.92 10.65 20.35
C VAL A 374 -23.27 10.84 18.89
N GLU A 375 -24.26 11.67 18.58
CA GLU A 375 -24.73 11.92 17.22
C GLU A 375 -23.64 12.58 16.37
N CYS A 376 -22.98 13.62 16.88
CA CYS A 376 -21.83 14.24 16.21
C CYS A 376 -20.69 13.23 16.00
N PHE A 377 -20.33 12.43 17.01
CA PHE A 377 -19.29 11.41 16.86
C PHE A 377 -19.66 10.42 15.74
N ASN A 378 -20.89 9.91 15.75
CA ASN A 378 -21.37 8.97 14.75
C ASN A 378 -21.31 9.57 13.34
N ALA A 379 -21.69 10.84 13.16
CA ALA A 379 -21.63 11.54 11.88
C ALA A 379 -20.18 11.71 11.38
N ASP A 380 -19.29 12.21 12.25
CA ASP A 380 -17.87 12.39 11.94
C ASP A 380 -17.21 11.07 11.52
N LEU A 381 -17.38 10.01 12.33
CA LEU A 381 -16.78 8.71 12.06
C LEU A 381 -17.30 8.09 10.75
N LYS A 382 -18.57 8.28 10.41
CA LYS A 382 -19.13 7.81 9.13
C LYS A 382 -18.52 8.56 7.95
N ALA A 383 -18.44 9.88 8.05
CA ALA A 383 -17.83 10.70 7.01
C ALA A 383 -16.35 10.32 6.77
N ASP A 384 -15.60 10.09 7.85
CA ASP A 384 -14.22 9.66 7.78
C ASP A 384 -14.07 8.24 7.26
N TRP A 385 -14.99 7.33 7.61
CA TRP A 385 -15.03 5.98 7.07
C TRP A 385 -15.19 5.98 5.55
N ASP A 386 -16.12 6.77 5.03
CA ASP A 386 -16.36 6.89 3.58
C ASP A 386 -15.16 7.50 2.86
N ARG A 387 -14.57 8.56 3.43
CA ARG A 387 -13.33 9.16 2.93
C ARG A 387 -12.19 8.15 2.89
N TRP A 388 -12.02 7.39 3.98
CA TRP A 388 -11.00 6.35 4.08
C TRP A 388 -11.23 5.24 3.04
N GLN A 389 -12.47 4.81 2.81
CA GLN A 389 -12.79 3.82 1.77
C GLN A 389 -12.42 4.29 0.38
N ASN A 390 -12.67 5.57 0.06
CA ASN A 390 -12.30 6.18 -1.22
C ASN A 390 -10.78 6.25 -1.37
N ASN A 391 -10.08 6.77 -0.36
CA ASN A 391 -8.62 6.82 -0.31
C ASN A 391 -7.98 5.43 -0.48
N LYS A 392 -8.51 4.43 0.24
CA LYS A 392 -8.07 3.03 0.12
C LYS A 392 -8.27 2.50 -1.30
N ARG A 393 -9.42 2.76 -1.91
CA ARG A 393 -9.69 2.29 -3.27
C ARG A 393 -8.68 2.87 -4.27
N GLN A 394 -8.41 4.17 -4.18
CA GLN A 394 -7.45 4.84 -5.05
C GLN A 394 -6.03 4.32 -4.81
N ASP A 395 -5.59 4.23 -3.57
CA ASP A 395 -4.25 3.76 -3.21
C ASP A 395 -4.01 2.32 -3.70
N PHE A 396 -4.95 1.41 -3.44
CA PHE A 396 -4.80 0.01 -3.87
C PHE A 396 -4.89 -0.15 -5.39
N ARG A 397 -5.68 0.70 -6.06
CA ARG A 397 -5.74 0.72 -7.51
C ARG A 397 -4.37 1.10 -8.08
N LEU A 398 -3.80 2.23 -7.63
CA LEU A 398 -2.48 2.68 -8.08
C LEU A 398 -1.40 1.65 -7.76
N LEU A 399 -1.44 1.06 -6.56
CA LEU A 399 -0.49 0.04 -6.12
C LEU A 399 -0.51 -1.22 -7.01
N LEU A 400 -1.69 -1.76 -7.27
CA LEU A 400 -1.85 -3.00 -8.04
C LEU A 400 -1.58 -2.79 -9.53
N THR A 401 -2.00 -1.64 -10.09
CA THR A 401 -1.67 -1.27 -11.46
C THR A 401 -0.17 -1.05 -11.61
N GLY A 402 0.46 -0.28 -10.72
CA GLY A 402 1.90 -0.08 -10.73
C GLY A 402 2.68 -1.38 -10.61
N MET A 403 2.27 -2.29 -9.72
CA MET A 403 2.87 -3.63 -9.62
C MET A 403 2.75 -4.42 -10.94
N ALA A 404 1.59 -4.39 -11.60
CA ALA A 404 1.40 -5.05 -12.89
C ALA A 404 2.31 -4.45 -13.97
N ASP A 405 2.41 -3.12 -14.03
CA ASP A 405 3.27 -2.40 -14.99
C ASP A 405 4.75 -2.75 -14.77
N LYS A 406 5.22 -2.81 -13.52
CA LYS A 406 6.61 -3.23 -13.22
C LYS A 406 6.89 -4.68 -13.62
N ASN A 407 5.92 -5.58 -13.43
CA ASN A 407 6.04 -6.96 -13.90
C ASN A 407 6.12 -7.04 -15.43
N ILE A 408 5.28 -6.29 -16.14
CA ILE A 408 5.34 -6.20 -17.62
C ILE A 408 6.70 -5.70 -18.07
N GLN A 409 7.18 -4.60 -17.49
CA GLN A 409 8.49 -4.01 -17.81
C GLN A 409 9.63 -4.99 -17.56
N TYR A 410 9.59 -5.77 -16.47
CA TYR A 410 10.57 -6.82 -16.21
C TYR A 410 10.61 -7.86 -17.33
N TYR A 411 9.46 -8.42 -17.71
CA TYR A 411 9.40 -9.44 -18.77
C TYR A 411 9.76 -8.87 -20.15
N GLU A 412 9.40 -7.63 -20.45
CA GLU A 412 9.82 -6.93 -21.69
C GLU A 412 11.33 -6.73 -21.75
N LYS A 413 11.96 -6.29 -20.65
CA LYS A 413 13.43 -6.16 -20.56
C LYS A 413 14.13 -7.49 -20.78
N CYS A 414 13.64 -8.56 -20.14
CA CYS A 414 14.18 -9.90 -20.32
C CYS A 414 14.02 -10.39 -21.77
N LEU A 415 12.84 -10.20 -22.37
CA LEU A 415 12.59 -10.57 -23.75
C LEU A 415 13.53 -9.83 -24.70
N ALA A 416 13.64 -8.50 -24.56
CA ALA A 416 14.52 -7.68 -25.39
C ALA A 416 16.00 -8.09 -25.26
N ALA A 417 16.43 -8.45 -24.05
CA ALA A 417 17.78 -8.97 -23.83
C ALA A 417 18.01 -10.24 -24.66
N TRP A 418 17.11 -11.22 -24.57
CA TRP A 418 17.23 -12.47 -25.33
C TRP A 418 17.05 -12.29 -26.84
N GLU A 419 16.17 -11.39 -27.29
CA GLU A 419 16.01 -11.10 -28.72
C GLU A 419 17.27 -10.49 -29.33
N SER A 420 18.02 -9.69 -28.55
CA SER A 420 19.23 -9.03 -29.03
C SER A 420 20.36 -9.98 -29.44
N ILE A 421 20.40 -11.20 -28.88
CA ILE A 421 21.44 -12.20 -29.17
C ILE A 421 21.02 -13.22 -30.24
N ILE A 422 19.73 -13.34 -30.55
CA ILE A 422 19.23 -14.29 -31.56
C ILE A 422 20.01 -14.18 -32.90
N PRO A 423 20.27 -12.98 -33.45
CA PRO A 423 21.03 -12.86 -34.70
C PRO A 423 22.45 -13.44 -34.59
N LEU A 424 23.15 -13.17 -33.49
CA LEU A 424 24.51 -13.67 -33.23
C LEU A 424 24.55 -15.20 -33.12
N LEU A 425 23.49 -15.81 -32.58
CA LEU A 425 23.37 -17.27 -32.47
C LEU A 425 22.97 -17.95 -33.79
N GLN A 426 22.33 -17.22 -34.69
CA GLN A 426 21.85 -17.72 -35.98
C GLN A 426 22.87 -17.56 -37.10
N ASP A 427 23.83 -16.64 -36.94
CA ASP A 427 24.92 -16.49 -37.90
C ASP A 427 25.75 -17.77 -37.93
N LYS A 428 25.69 -18.49 -39.06
CA LYS A 428 26.59 -19.61 -39.29
C LYS A 428 27.97 -19.03 -39.52
N PRO A 429 29.04 -19.59 -38.95
CA PRO A 429 30.38 -19.25 -39.39
C PRO A 429 30.46 -19.57 -40.88
N ASP A 430 30.53 -18.55 -41.72
CA ASP A 430 30.76 -18.72 -43.15
C ASP A 430 32.03 -19.55 -43.29
N GLY A 431 31.87 -20.76 -43.85
CA GLY A 431 32.95 -21.69 -44.04
C GLY A 431 34.10 -20.96 -44.72
N LYS A 432 35.22 -20.83 -44.00
CA LYS A 432 36.49 -20.39 -44.56
C LYS A 432 36.68 -21.16 -45.86
N GLY A 433 36.57 -20.45 -46.98
CA GLY A 433 36.68 -21.02 -48.31
C GLY A 433 37.93 -21.88 -48.40
N GLU A 434 37.75 -23.13 -48.80
CA GLU A 434 38.84 -23.95 -49.31
C GLU A 434 39.55 -23.13 -50.39
N MET A 435 40.76 -22.68 -50.10
CA MET A 435 41.66 -22.17 -51.13
C MET A 435 42.00 -23.35 -52.05
N PRO A 436 41.68 -23.29 -53.35
CA PRO A 436 42.07 -24.34 -54.26
C PRO A 436 43.60 -24.34 -54.41
N SER A 437 44.15 -25.55 -54.27
CA SER A 437 45.55 -25.97 -54.31
C SER A 437 46.36 -25.46 -55.49
#